data_AF-A0A0D1Z6X6-F1
#
_entry.id   AF-A0A0D1Z6X6-F1
#
_cell.length_a   1.000
_cell.length_b   1.000
_cell.length_c   1.000
_cell.angle_alpha   90.00
_cell.angle_beta   90.00
_cell.angle_gamma   90.00
#
_symmetry.space_group_name_H-M   'P 1'
#
loop_
_entity.id
_entity.type
_entity.pdbx_description
1 polymer ?
#
loop_
_entity_poly.entity_id
_entity_poly.type
_entity_poly.pdbx_seq_one_letter_code
_entity_poly.pdbx_strand_id
1 'polypeptide(L)'
;MDHNGSLDQVSTIHILTLNCWGLKYLSKHRSERLSEIGNRLATYSPQLDIVGLQECWTFSDYLTIRNRTRSTLPYGKFYHSGIFGGGLAILSRWPIRESTMYRYSLNGRPTAFFRGDWFVGKGVGCATIALPDGGNVEVFNTHLHAPYEREPNDSYICHRTGQAWEIAKLMRAASQRGSLVIGLGDFNMVPLSFAHVLIESQAGVQDVWRVVKPQSSVGASIDPPEKERRKRLGEPDIPDVATSLEEHGHTCDSILNTWRWNKAHQKHLEEGQDREIPLTDPDPKSKRLDYIFCSGVGNGWRVDRVQVALTERHPSLRCSLSDHFAVQATLERSSLRLKTSTEIEVHAALNDSQEQDASLQVANVDDKDFDKAISKEGTRFHLGQDFYQDILQMIHTYTLRERKQRRYRLLHFVGSALVSIGCFVATWWSPRNFVSFILILLSSLGLMAGTVDGLIGGLFVGSELRALAEFEWEVRNALHLAGGPALEDQSLRDWYD
;
A
#
# COMPACT_ATOMS: atom_id res chain seq x y z
N MET A 1 -42.15 25.44 17.24
CA MET A 1 -42.24 24.25 16.36
C MET A 1 -40.89 23.56 16.50
N ASP A 2 -40.77 22.74 17.53
CA ASP A 2 -39.53 22.09 17.92
C ASP A 2 -39.40 20.80 17.13
N HIS A 3 -38.66 20.83 16.02
CA HIS A 3 -38.18 19.61 15.38
C HIS A 3 -36.96 19.09 16.14
N ASN A 4 -37.20 18.57 17.35
CA ASN A 4 -36.22 17.75 18.05
C ASN A 4 -36.34 16.32 17.49
N GLY A 5 -35.95 16.15 16.23
CA GLY A 5 -35.78 14.82 15.65
C GLY A 5 -34.57 14.18 16.33
N SER A 6 -34.78 13.10 17.09
CA SER A 6 -33.69 12.27 17.56
C SER A 6 -32.83 11.90 16.35
N LEU A 7 -31.57 12.34 16.33
CA LEU A 7 -30.65 11.92 15.28
C LEU A 7 -30.50 10.41 15.38
N ASP A 8 -30.89 9.68 14.33
CA ASP A 8 -30.77 8.23 14.30
C ASP A 8 -29.29 7.86 14.42
N GLN A 9 -28.95 7.24 15.54
CA GLN A 9 -27.59 6.83 15.83
C GLN A 9 -27.15 5.77 14.81
N VAL A 10 -26.00 5.97 14.17
CA VAL A 10 -25.45 4.97 13.25
C VAL A 10 -24.95 3.81 14.07
N SER A 11 -25.71 2.71 14.14
CA SER A 11 -25.34 1.53 14.93
C SER A 11 -24.30 0.66 14.23
N THR A 12 -24.27 0.67 12.89
CA THR A 12 -23.50 -0.27 12.08
C THR A 12 -22.91 0.44 10.86
N ILE A 13 -21.69 0.08 10.47
CA ILE A 13 -21.02 0.57 9.25
C ILE A 13 -20.48 -0.63 8.48
N HIS A 14 -20.94 -0.82 7.25
CA HIS A 14 -20.44 -1.83 6.32
C HIS A 14 -19.39 -1.24 5.38
N ILE A 15 -18.16 -1.75 5.48
CA ILE A 15 -16.99 -1.23 4.79
C ILE A 15 -16.47 -2.28 3.83
N LEU A 16 -16.06 -1.88 2.62
CA LEU A 16 -15.37 -2.75 1.68
C LEU A 16 -14.18 -2.04 1.04
N THR A 17 -13.08 -2.76 0.81
CA THR A 17 -11.97 -2.29 -0.01
C THR A 17 -11.62 -3.28 -1.12
N LEU A 18 -11.25 -2.76 -2.30
CA LEU A 18 -10.86 -3.57 -3.45
C LEU A 18 -9.83 -2.85 -4.34
N ASN A 19 -8.68 -3.48 -4.56
CA ASN A 19 -7.84 -3.17 -5.71
C ASN A 19 -8.52 -3.70 -6.98
N CYS A 20 -8.85 -2.81 -7.92
CA CYS A 20 -9.68 -3.11 -9.10
C CYS A 20 -8.87 -3.63 -10.31
N TRP A 21 -7.54 -3.53 -10.27
CA TRP A 21 -6.65 -3.89 -11.37
C TRP A 21 -7.09 -3.26 -12.70
N GLY A 22 -7.24 -1.94 -12.72
CA GLY A 22 -7.81 -1.16 -13.82
C GLY A 22 -6.79 -0.55 -14.80
N LEU A 23 -5.61 -1.16 -15.00
CA LEU A 23 -4.54 -0.57 -15.81
C LEU A 23 -4.96 -0.48 -17.29
N LYS A 24 -5.03 0.75 -17.83
CA LYS A 24 -5.68 1.05 -19.12
C LYS A 24 -5.15 0.23 -20.32
N TYR A 25 -3.89 -0.18 -20.30
CA TYR A 25 -3.24 -0.88 -21.41
C TYR A 25 -2.70 -2.26 -21.04
N LEU A 26 -2.79 -2.66 -19.77
CA LEU A 26 -2.22 -3.92 -19.28
C LEU A 26 -3.29 -4.90 -18.80
N SER A 27 -4.35 -4.39 -18.18
CA SER A 27 -5.37 -5.24 -17.60
C SER A 27 -6.34 -5.73 -18.67
N LYS A 28 -6.44 -7.06 -18.85
CA LYS A 28 -7.39 -7.69 -19.78
C LYS A 28 -8.84 -7.44 -19.34
N HIS A 29 -9.74 -7.33 -20.32
CA HIS A 29 -11.19 -7.13 -20.13
C HIS A 29 -11.55 -6.02 -19.13
N ARG A 30 -10.76 -4.93 -19.11
CA ARG A 30 -10.87 -3.88 -18.09
C ARG A 30 -12.29 -3.32 -18.02
N SER A 31 -12.85 -2.89 -19.15
CA SER A 31 -14.15 -2.21 -19.17
C SER A 31 -15.27 -3.11 -18.64
N GLU A 32 -15.27 -4.38 -19.03
CA GLU A 32 -16.24 -5.38 -18.64
C GLU A 32 -16.13 -5.72 -17.14
N ARG A 33 -14.90 -5.96 -16.66
CA ARG A 33 -14.65 -6.23 -15.23
C ARG A 33 -15.02 -5.06 -14.34
N LEU A 34 -14.62 -3.84 -14.68
CA LEU A 34 -14.92 -2.65 -13.90
C LEU A 34 -16.42 -2.34 -13.90
N SER A 35 -17.13 -2.60 -15.00
CA SER A 35 -18.59 -2.58 -15.05
C SER A 35 -19.21 -3.58 -14.08
N GLU A 36 -18.72 -4.82 -14.08
CA GLU A 36 -19.25 -5.87 -13.21
C GLU A 36 -18.92 -5.62 -11.73
N ILE A 37 -17.74 -5.08 -11.41
CA ILE A 37 -17.42 -4.58 -10.06
C ILE A 37 -18.50 -3.57 -9.62
N GLY A 38 -18.84 -2.60 -10.48
CA GLY A 38 -19.90 -1.63 -10.21
C GLY A 38 -21.28 -2.28 -9.95
N ASN A 39 -21.63 -3.33 -10.70
CA ASN A 39 -22.88 -4.08 -10.49
C ASN A 39 -22.87 -4.78 -9.13
N ARG A 40 -21.78 -5.49 -8.80
CA ARG A 40 -21.65 -6.25 -7.54
C ARG A 40 -21.70 -5.35 -6.32
N LEU A 41 -21.06 -4.18 -6.37
CA LEU A 41 -21.13 -3.19 -5.30
C LEU A 41 -22.53 -2.60 -5.14
N ALA A 42 -23.25 -2.36 -6.25
CA ALA A 42 -24.60 -1.81 -6.21
C ALA A 42 -25.63 -2.78 -5.61
N THR A 43 -25.45 -4.08 -5.81
CA THR A 43 -26.36 -5.13 -5.32
C THR A 43 -25.82 -5.87 -4.09
N TYR A 44 -24.75 -5.37 -3.47
CA TYR A 44 -24.14 -6.02 -2.31
C TYR A 44 -25.12 -6.07 -1.12
N SER A 45 -25.16 -7.19 -0.40
CA SER A 45 -26.07 -7.41 0.72
C SER A 45 -25.30 -7.97 1.94
N PRO A 46 -25.39 -7.34 3.13
CA PRO A 46 -26.08 -6.07 3.41
C PRO A 46 -25.48 -4.89 2.63
N GLN A 47 -26.25 -3.82 2.45
CA GLN A 47 -25.81 -2.66 1.68
C GLN A 47 -24.54 -2.04 2.28
N LEU A 48 -23.56 -1.72 1.42
CA LEU A 48 -22.30 -1.10 1.82
C LEU A 48 -22.50 0.39 2.16
N ASP A 49 -21.79 0.88 3.16
CA ASP A 49 -21.80 2.28 3.58
C ASP A 49 -20.56 3.05 3.12
N ILE A 50 -19.40 2.39 3.08
CA ILE A 50 -18.12 2.98 2.68
C ILE A 50 -17.37 1.98 1.80
N VAL A 51 -16.90 2.42 0.62
CA VAL A 51 -16.09 1.61 -0.29
C VAL A 51 -14.84 2.36 -0.70
N GLY A 52 -13.68 1.74 -0.50
CA GLY A 52 -12.41 2.21 -1.06
C GLY A 52 -11.97 1.37 -2.25
N LEU A 53 -11.55 2.04 -3.31
CA LEU A 53 -11.08 1.39 -4.52
C LEU A 53 -9.66 1.82 -4.82
N GLN A 54 -8.79 0.86 -5.15
CA GLN A 54 -7.43 1.09 -5.63
C GLN A 54 -7.32 0.65 -7.09
N GLU A 55 -6.30 1.14 -7.79
CA GLU A 55 -6.10 0.91 -9.24
C GLU A 55 -7.32 1.24 -10.13
N CYS A 56 -8.17 2.16 -9.68
CA CYS A 56 -9.18 2.79 -10.51
C CYS A 56 -8.52 3.96 -11.26
N TRP A 57 -7.79 3.67 -12.33
CA TRP A 57 -6.85 4.63 -12.94
C TRP A 57 -7.52 5.72 -13.77
N THR A 58 -8.59 5.40 -14.48
CA THR A 58 -9.22 6.36 -15.39
C THR A 58 -10.52 6.92 -14.81
N PHE A 59 -10.79 8.20 -15.06
CA PHE A 59 -12.05 8.81 -14.66
C PHE A 59 -13.26 8.13 -15.31
N SER A 60 -13.09 7.55 -16.51
CA SER A 60 -14.15 6.78 -17.19
C SER A 60 -14.47 5.46 -16.45
N ASP A 61 -13.45 4.74 -15.98
CA ASP A 61 -13.66 3.51 -15.20
C ASP A 61 -14.32 3.86 -13.86
N TYR A 62 -13.90 4.96 -13.22
CA TYR A 62 -14.57 5.50 -12.04
C TYR A 62 -16.05 5.82 -12.29
N LEU A 63 -16.37 6.56 -13.36
CA LEU A 63 -17.76 6.87 -13.72
C LEU A 63 -18.60 5.62 -13.97
N THR A 64 -18.00 4.57 -14.55
CA THR A 64 -18.66 3.29 -14.80
C THR A 64 -19.13 2.64 -13.50
N ILE A 65 -18.27 2.60 -12.48
CA ILE A 65 -18.62 2.10 -11.14
C ILE A 65 -19.59 3.06 -10.45
N ARG A 66 -19.31 4.35 -10.50
CA ARG A 66 -20.05 5.40 -9.82
C ARG A 66 -21.52 5.48 -10.26
N ASN A 67 -21.77 5.35 -11.56
CA ASN A 67 -23.13 5.41 -12.11
C ASN A 67 -24.00 4.23 -11.64
N ARG A 68 -23.41 3.04 -11.46
CA ARG A 68 -24.11 1.85 -10.97
C ARG A 68 -24.38 1.91 -9.47
N THR A 69 -23.43 2.45 -8.72
CA THR A 69 -23.48 2.50 -7.25
C THR A 69 -24.21 3.73 -6.70
N ARG A 70 -24.63 4.69 -7.54
CA ARG A 70 -25.15 5.99 -7.08
C ARG A 70 -26.44 5.92 -6.26
N SER A 71 -27.26 4.89 -6.44
CA SER A 71 -28.47 4.67 -5.65
C SER A 71 -28.20 4.23 -4.22
N THR A 72 -27.05 3.60 -3.96
CA THR A 72 -26.68 3.02 -2.66
C THR A 72 -25.54 3.79 -1.99
N LEU A 73 -24.57 4.23 -2.78
CA LEU A 73 -23.41 5.05 -2.41
C LEU A 73 -23.46 6.38 -3.17
N PRO A 74 -24.39 7.30 -2.83
CA PRO A 74 -24.61 8.55 -3.55
C PRO A 74 -23.49 9.58 -3.44
N TYR A 75 -22.48 9.38 -2.61
CA TYR A 75 -21.32 10.29 -2.50
C TYR A 75 -20.07 9.56 -3.00
N GLY A 76 -19.30 10.21 -3.85
CA GLY A 76 -18.12 9.58 -4.42
C GLY A 76 -17.05 10.60 -4.76
N LYS A 77 -15.80 10.21 -4.52
CA LYS A 77 -14.62 11.02 -4.79
C LYS A 77 -13.59 10.20 -5.55
N PHE A 78 -13.23 10.69 -6.73
CA PHE A 78 -12.05 10.25 -7.47
C PHE A 78 -10.85 11.14 -7.12
N TYR A 79 -9.68 10.52 -6.93
CA TYR A 79 -8.46 11.23 -6.53
C TYR A 79 -7.46 11.34 -7.67
N HIS A 80 -7.05 12.58 -7.97
CA HIS A 80 -6.03 12.88 -8.96
C HIS A 80 -4.67 12.99 -8.27
N SER A 81 -3.64 12.41 -8.87
CA SER A 81 -2.27 12.44 -8.37
C SER A 81 -1.28 12.21 -9.52
N GLY A 82 -0.03 12.63 -9.34
CA GLY A 82 1.05 12.40 -10.30
C GLY A 82 0.72 12.85 -11.73
N ILE A 83 1.36 12.19 -12.69
CA ILE A 83 1.17 12.38 -14.13
C ILE A 83 0.08 11.42 -14.65
N PHE A 84 0.02 10.20 -14.12
CA PHE A 84 -0.91 9.16 -14.60
C PHE A 84 -2.15 8.93 -13.71
N GLY A 85 -2.31 9.70 -12.63
CA GLY A 85 -3.45 9.59 -11.72
C GLY A 85 -3.10 8.83 -10.44
N GLY A 86 -3.88 9.03 -9.36
CA GLY A 86 -3.65 8.34 -8.08
C GLY A 86 -4.22 6.92 -8.04
N GLY A 87 -5.14 6.57 -8.94
CA GLY A 87 -5.78 5.25 -8.96
C GLY A 87 -6.74 5.00 -7.80
N LEU A 88 -7.07 6.02 -7.00
CA LEU A 88 -7.88 5.87 -5.79
C LEU A 88 -9.27 6.47 -5.97
N ALA A 89 -10.26 5.80 -5.40
CA ALA A 89 -11.61 6.34 -5.22
C ALA A 89 -12.20 5.96 -3.87
N ILE A 90 -13.03 6.84 -3.31
CA ILE A 90 -13.87 6.55 -2.15
C ILE A 90 -15.32 6.76 -2.54
N LEU A 91 -16.18 5.79 -2.24
CA LEU A 91 -17.63 5.88 -2.36
C LEU A 91 -18.24 5.79 -0.95
N SER A 92 -19.29 6.56 -0.69
CA SER A 92 -19.95 6.60 0.60
C SER A 92 -21.45 6.75 0.46
N ARG A 93 -22.16 6.14 1.41
CA ARG A 93 -23.57 6.35 1.67
C ARG A 93 -23.88 7.75 2.20
N TRP A 94 -22.95 8.33 2.96
CA TRP A 94 -23.14 9.62 3.63
C TRP A 94 -22.28 10.74 3.02
N PRO A 95 -22.65 12.02 3.24
CA PRO A 95 -21.94 13.15 2.64
C PRO A 95 -20.45 13.19 2.99
N ILE A 96 -19.61 13.33 1.96
CA ILE A 96 -18.19 13.69 2.10
C ILE A 96 -18.11 15.20 2.30
N ARG A 97 -17.74 15.65 3.49
CA ARG A 97 -17.59 17.08 3.84
C ARG A 97 -16.30 17.66 3.30
N GLU A 98 -15.21 16.94 3.49
CA GLU A 98 -13.87 17.36 3.11
C GLU A 98 -13.15 16.18 2.47
N SER A 99 -12.27 16.49 1.52
CA SER A 99 -11.44 15.48 0.89
C SER A 99 -10.16 16.06 0.32
N THR A 100 -9.06 15.34 0.53
CA THR A 100 -7.71 15.73 0.11
C THR A 100 -6.97 14.51 -0.44
N MET A 101 -6.19 14.69 -1.50
CA MET A 101 -5.20 13.71 -1.93
C MET A 101 -3.85 14.11 -1.35
N TYR A 102 -3.27 13.30 -0.46
CA TYR A 102 -1.89 13.49 -0.01
C TYR A 102 -0.98 12.57 -0.82
N ARG A 103 -0.04 13.17 -1.55
CA ARG A 103 1.03 12.42 -2.24
C ARG A 103 2.12 12.10 -1.23
N TYR A 104 2.58 10.84 -1.23
CA TYR A 104 3.73 10.50 -0.43
C TYR A 104 4.98 11.23 -0.90
N SER A 105 5.84 11.59 0.04
CA SER A 105 7.07 12.32 -0.25
C SER A 105 8.11 11.42 -0.92
N LEU A 106 8.12 10.14 -0.53
CA LEU A 106 8.97 9.09 -1.12
C LEU A 106 8.11 8.16 -2.00
N ASN A 107 8.27 8.28 -3.31
CA ASN A 107 7.34 7.74 -4.31
C ASN A 107 8.02 6.95 -5.44
N GLY A 108 9.16 6.33 -5.16
CA GLY A 108 9.98 5.64 -6.15
C GLY A 108 10.81 6.60 -7.02
N ARG A 109 11.28 6.11 -8.17
CA ARG A 109 12.32 6.78 -8.97
C ARG A 109 11.88 7.08 -10.41
N PRO A 110 12.20 8.26 -10.98
CA PRO A 110 11.89 8.60 -12.38
C PRO A 110 12.52 7.62 -13.39
N THR A 111 13.72 7.10 -13.09
CA THR A 111 14.41 6.16 -13.96
C THR A 111 13.78 4.77 -13.97
N ALA A 112 12.94 4.43 -12.99
CA ALA A 112 12.22 3.17 -12.92
C ALA A 112 10.90 3.24 -13.70
N PHE A 113 10.96 3.73 -14.94
CA PHE A 113 9.76 4.00 -15.75
C PHE A 113 8.94 2.75 -16.08
N PHE A 114 9.56 1.57 -16.12
CA PHE A 114 8.87 0.29 -16.28
C PHE A 114 8.02 -0.10 -15.05
N ARG A 115 8.29 0.46 -13.86
CA ARG A 115 7.53 0.20 -12.63
C ARG A 115 6.39 1.20 -12.45
N GLY A 116 6.62 2.45 -12.84
CA GLY A 116 5.56 3.46 -12.98
C GLY A 116 5.16 4.19 -11.69
N ASP A 117 5.57 3.74 -10.51
CA ASP A 117 5.18 4.29 -9.19
C ASP A 117 5.42 5.80 -9.06
N TRP A 118 6.56 6.26 -9.58
CA TRP A 118 6.91 7.68 -9.56
C TRP A 118 5.96 8.53 -10.40
N PHE A 119 5.51 8.00 -11.54
CA PHE A 119 4.65 8.72 -12.47
C PHE A 119 3.19 8.72 -12.05
N VAL A 120 2.72 7.69 -11.35
CA VAL A 120 1.38 7.68 -10.76
C VAL A 120 1.30 8.57 -9.52
N GLY A 121 2.42 8.74 -8.80
CA GLY A 121 2.48 9.54 -7.58
C GLY A 121 1.59 8.93 -6.50
N LYS A 122 1.99 7.77 -5.97
CA LYS A 122 1.26 7.08 -4.89
C LYS A 122 1.02 8.01 -3.69
N GLY A 123 -0.01 7.71 -2.94
CA GLY A 123 -0.48 8.56 -1.86
C GLY A 123 -1.71 7.98 -1.17
N VAL A 124 -2.35 8.81 -0.37
CA VAL A 124 -3.56 8.49 0.36
C VAL A 124 -4.67 9.47 0.00
N GLY A 125 -5.81 8.93 -0.40
CA GLY A 125 -7.06 9.66 -0.56
C GLY A 125 -7.77 9.75 0.78
N CYS A 126 -7.94 10.97 1.29
CA CYS A 126 -8.60 11.26 2.56
C CYS A 126 -10.02 11.78 2.30
N ALA A 127 -10.99 11.28 3.06
CA ALA A 127 -12.36 11.80 3.08
C ALA A 127 -12.91 11.87 4.50
N THR A 128 -13.40 13.05 4.90
CA THR A 128 -14.18 13.22 6.13
C THR A 128 -15.65 13.04 5.78
N ILE A 129 -16.25 11.98 6.27
CA ILE A 129 -17.64 11.58 6.03
C ILE A 129 -18.48 11.93 7.25
N ALA A 130 -19.57 12.67 7.02
CA ALA A 130 -20.48 13.08 8.09
C ALA A 130 -21.54 12.01 8.35
N LEU A 131 -21.56 11.47 9.56
CA LEU A 131 -22.61 10.55 9.98
C LEU A 131 -23.91 11.32 10.29
N PRO A 132 -25.09 10.70 10.05
CA PRO A 132 -26.38 11.26 10.45
C PRO A 132 -26.48 11.63 11.93
N ASP A 133 -25.72 10.96 12.79
CA ASP A 133 -25.72 11.19 14.24
C ASP A 133 -24.80 12.32 14.71
N GLY A 134 -24.25 13.09 13.77
CA GLY A 134 -23.36 14.23 14.04
C GLY A 134 -21.88 13.84 14.22
N GLY A 135 -21.56 12.54 14.27
CA GLY A 135 -20.18 12.06 14.28
C GLY A 135 -19.49 12.20 12.91
N ASN A 136 -18.16 12.07 12.91
CA ASN A 136 -17.37 12.01 11.69
C ASN A 136 -16.64 10.66 11.58
N VAL A 137 -16.56 10.16 10.35
CA VAL A 137 -15.67 9.07 9.96
C VAL A 137 -14.65 9.62 8.99
N GLU A 138 -13.36 9.53 9.31
CA GLU A 138 -12.28 9.89 8.39
C GLU A 138 -11.72 8.62 7.75
N VAL A 139 -11.88 8.52 6.43
CA VAL A 139 -11.45 7.38 5.62
C VAL A 139 -10.16 7.71 4.89
N PHE A 140 -9.18 6.81 5.01
CA PHE A 140 -7.87 6.89 4.40
C PHE A 140 -7.71 5.73 3.43
N ASN A 141 -7.94 5.96 2.14
CA ASN A 141 -7.75 4.96 1.09
C ASN A 141 -6.33 5.08 0.52
N THR A 142 -5.53 4.01 0.51
CA THR A 142 -4.17 4.02 -0.01
C THR A 142 -3.86 2.82 -0.92
N HIS A 143 -2.83 2.99 -1.75
CA HIS A 143 -2.15 1.90 -2.44
C HIS A 143 -0.63 2.10 -2.25
N LEU A 144 -0.05 1.46 -1.23
CA LEU A 144 1.38 1.61 -0.90
C LEU A 144 2.27 1.06 -2.01
N HIS A 145 3.54 1.45 -2.03
CA HIS A 145 4.51 1.01 -3.03
C HIS A 145 4.65 -0.51 -3.02
N ALA A 146 4.60 -1.14 -4.19
CA ALA A 146 4.74 -2.59 -4.28
C ALA A 146 6.20 -3.02 -4.01
N PRO A 147 6.44 -4.23 -3.47
CA PRO A 147 7.76 -4.83 -3.37
C PRO A 147 8.23 -5.32 -4.75
N TYR A 148 9.17 -4.61 -5.37
CA TYR A 148 9.70 -5.00 -6.68
C TYR A 148 11.05 -5.72 -6.60
N GLU A 149 11.72 -5.67 -5.45
CA GLU A 149 13.08 -6.14 -5.26
C GLU A 149 13.17 -7.01 -4.00
N ARG A 150 14.11 -7.94 -4.01
CA ARG A 150 14.36 -8.88 -2.90
C ARG A 150 15.37 -8.28 -1.94
N GLU A 151 15.18 -8.53 -0.66
CA GLU A 151 16.19 -8.22 0.36
C GLU A 151 17.45 -9.10 0.17
N PRO A 152 18.64 -8.61 0.56
CA PRO A 152 18.94 -7.33 1.21
C PRO A 152 19.06 -6.12 0.24
N ASN A 153 18.62 -6.27 -1.01
CA ASN A 153 18.81 -5.27 -2.06
C ASN A 153 17.56 -4.44 -2.35
N ASP A 154 16.53 -4.48 -1.49
CA ASP A 154 15.29 -3.76 -1.77
C ASP A 154 15.51 -2.26 -1.64
N SER A 155 15.65 -1.60 -2.78
CA SER A 155 15.86 -0.17 -2.81
C SER A 155 14.62 0.66 -2.48
N TYR A 156 13.47 0.02 -2.26
CA TYR A 156 12.17 0.67 -2.00
C TYR A 156 11.66 0.43 -0.59
N ILE A 157 12.36 -0.32 0.27
CA ILE A 157 11.97 -0.48 1.68
C ILE A 157 11.88 0.89 2.38
N CYS A 158 12.83 1.79 2.13
CA CYS A 158 12.80 3.16 2.66
C CYS A 158 11.57 3.95 2.17
N HIS A 159 11.16 3.74 0.92
CA HIS A 159 9.94 4.35 0.37
C HIS A 159 8.70 3.80 1.08
N ARG A 160 8.53 2.47 1.14
CA ARG A 160 7.37 1.85 1.80
C ARG A 160 7.26 2.24 3.28
N THR A 161 8.38 2.24 4.00
CA THR A 161 8.40 2.65 5.41
C THR A 161 8.06 4.13 5.58
N GLY A 162 8.57 5.01 4.73
CA GLY A 162 8.17 6.42 4.72
C GLY A 162 6.68 6.62 4.44
N GLN A 163 6.12 5.88 3.47
CA GLN A 163 4.69 5.93 3.16
C GLN A 163 3.81 5.43 4.32
N ALA A 164 4.19 4.31 4.95
CA ALA A 164 3.54 3.76 6.12
C ALA A 164 3.56 4.75 7.31
N TRP A 165 4.68 5.43 7.51
CA TRP A 165 4.82 6.50 8.50
C TRP A 165 3.90 7.69 8.21
N GLU A 166 3.89 8.17 6.95
CA GLU A 166 3.05 9.29 6.52
C GLU A 166 1.55 9.03 6.74
N ILE A 167 1.04 7.88 6.30
CA ILE A 167 -0.38 7.54 6.52
C ILE A 167 -0.70 7.35 8.00
N ALA A 168 0.22 6.76 8.78
CA ALA A 168 0.02 6.58 10.22
C ALA A 168 -0.15 7.92 10.95
N LYS A 169 0.65 8.94 10.61
CA LYS A 169 0.48 10.30 11.14
C LYS A 169 -0.89 10.89 10.81
N LEU A 170 -1.34 10.75 9.56
CA LEU A 170 -2.62 11.29 9.11
C LEU A 170 -3.80 10.63 9.86
N MET A 171 -3.76 9.31 10.00
CA MET A 171 -4.74 8.54 10.76
C MET A 171 -4.73 8.93 12.25
N ARG A 172 -3.55 9.01 12.87
CA ARG A 172 -3.42 9.45 14.27
C ARG A 172 -3.99 10.84 14.50
N ALA A 173 -3.67 11.79 13.62
CA ALA A 173 -4.16 13.17 13.72
C ALA A 173 -5.69 13.24 13.62
N ALA A 174 -6.31 12.43 12.76
CA ALA A 174 -7.78 12.33 12.67
C ALA A 174 -8.41 11.75 13.93
N SER A 175 -7.83 10.68 14.48
CA SER A 175 -8.27 10.07 15.73
C SER A 175 -8.21 11.07 16.90
N GLN A 176 -7.12 11.84 17.00
CA GLN A 176 -6.94 12.87 18.03
C GLN A 176 -7.95 14.02 17.94
N ARG A 177 -8.53 14.29 16.75
CA ARG A 177 -9.63 15.25 16.57
C ARG A 177 -11.02 14.68 16.88
N GLY A 178 -11.10 13.41 17.29
CA GLY A 178 -12.34 12.74 17.68
C GLY A 178 -13.10 12.05 16.54
N SER A 179 -12.50 11.92 15.35
CA SER A 179 -13.07 11.16 14.25
C SER A 179 -12.90 9.65 14.46
N LEU A 180 -13.88 8.85 14.05
CA LEU A 180 -13.64 7.42 13.83
C LEU A 180 -12.73 7.29 12.60
N VAL A 181 -11.59 6.62 12.74
CA VAL A 181 -10.64 6.47 11.64
C VAL A 181 -10.81 5.10 11.00
N ILE A 182 -10.92 5.10 9.67
CA ILE A 182 -10.90 3.90 8.84
C ILE A 182 -9.74 4.03 7.85
N GLY A 183 -8.66 3.29 8.07
CA GLY A 183 -7.62 3.10 7.07
C GLY A 183 -7.98 1.91 6.20
N LEU A 184 -7.93 2.01 4.88
CA LEU A 184 -8.23 0.87 4.00
C LEU A 184 -7.45 0.92 2.69
N GLY A 185 -7.33 -0.23 2.05
CA GLY A 185 -6.73 -0.34 0.73
C GLY A 185 -5.72 -1.45 0.61
N ASP A 186 -4.90 -1.35 -0.42
CA ASP A 186 -3.81 -2.27 -0.73
C ASP A 186 -2.52 -1.72 -0.10
N PHE A 187 -2.09 -2.32 0.99
CA PHE A 187 -0.91 -1.87 1.72
C PHE A 187 0.37 -2.56 1.25
N ASN A 188 0.30 -3.51 0.30
CA ASN A 188 1.47 -4.24 -0.20
C ASN A 188 2.38 -4.79 0.91
N MET A 189 1.77 -5.27 2.00
CA MET A 189 2.46 -5.78 3.18
C MET A 189 1.70 -6.98 3.76
N VAL A 190 2.40 -7.89 4.44
CA VAL A 190 1.74 -9.01 5.15
C VAL A 190 1.49 -8.68 6.63
N PRO A 191 0.58 -9.43 7.31
CA PRO A 191 0.31 -9.19 8.72
C PRO A 191 1.55 -9.43 9.59
N LEU A 192 1.74 -8.61 10.62
CA LEU A 192 2.93 -8.58 11.47
C LEU A 192 4.24 -8.19 10.77
N SER A 193 4.19 -7.77 9.50
CA SER A 193 5.36 -7.15 8.86
C SER A 193 5.76 -5.84 9.54
N PHE A 194 6.98 -5.40 9.29
CA PHE A 194 7.50 -4.12 9.79
C PHE A 194 6.53 -2.95 9.56
N ALA A 195 6.01 -2.82 8.33
CA ALA A 195 5.07 -1.75 7.98
C ALA A 195 3.70 -1.91 8.65
N HIS A 196 3.22 -3.15 8.82
CA HIS A 196 1.96 -3.43 9.49
C HIS A 196 2.00 -3.03 10.98
N VAL A 197 3.05 -3.46 11.68
CA VAL A 197 3.29 -3.10 13.09
C VAL A 197 3.48 -1.60 13.25
N LEU A 198 4.25 -0.97 12.35
CA LEU A 198 4.44 0.48 12.34
C LEU A 198 3.10 1.22 12.23
N ILE A 199 2.23 0.80 11.32
CA ILE A 199 0.92 1.42 11.11
C ILE A 199 0.02 1.24 12.33
N GLU A 200 -0.15 0.03 12.85
CA GLU A 200 -1.01 -0.19 14.02
C GLU A 200 -0.55 0.64 15.22
N SER A 201 0.76 0.61 15.51
CA SER A 201 1.34 1.30 16.65
C SER A 201 1.28 2.82 16.49
N GLN A 202 1.83 3.37 15.40
CA GLN A 202 1.92 4.81 15.21
C GLN A 202 0.57 5.45 14.92
N ALA A 203 -0.34 4.79 14.20
CA ALA A 203 -1.64 5.38 13.91
C ALA A 203 -2.63 5.27 15.07
N GLY A 204 -2.41 4.33 16.00
CA GLY A 204 -3.38 3.99 17.03
C GLY A 204 -4.63 3.32 16.43
N VAL A 205 -4.42 2.41 15.48
CA VAL A 205 -5.47 1.65 14.78
C VAL A 205 -5.22 0.16 14.92
N GLN A 206 -6.28 -0.66 14.75
CA GLN A 206 -6.18 -2.12 14.77
C GLN A 206 -6.60 -2.70 13.42
N ASP A 207 -5.88 -3.71 12.92
CA ASP A 207 -6.32 -4.53 11.79
C ASP A 207 -7.58 -5.31 12.16
N VAL A 208 -8.71 -4.96 11.53
CA VAL A 208 -10.00 -5.55 11.88
C VAL A 208 -10.03 -7.07 11.66
N TRP A 209 -9.21 -7.59 10.73
CA TRP A 209 -9.13 -9.03 10.51
C TRP A 209 -8.48 -9.73 11.70
N ARG A 210 -7.35 -9.20 12.20
CA ARG A 210 -6.64 -9.78 13.36
C ARG A 210 -7.42 -9.58 14.66
N VAL A 211 -8.26 -8.57 14.76
CA VAL A 211 -9.19 -8.43 15.90
C VAL A 211 -10.12 -9.65 16.01
N VAL A 212 -10.64 -10.14 14.88
CA VAL A 212 -11.56 -11.29 14.83
C VAL A 212 -10.81 -12.63 14.76
N LYS A 213 -9.69 -12.66 14.03
CA LYS A 213 -8.83 -13.83 13.79
C LYS A 213 -7.38 -13.51 14.20
N PRO A 214 -7.07 -13.43 15.51
CA PRO A 214 -5.71 -13.06 16.00
C PRO A 214 -4.59 -13.96 15.47
N GLN A 215 -4.92 -15.23 15.23
CA GLN A 215 -3.99 -16.25 14.75
C GLN A 215 -3.94 -16.35 13.22
N SER A 216 -4.56 -15.42 12.48
CA SER A 216 -4.51 -15.38 11.01
C SER A 216 -3.07 -15.35 10.47
N SER A 217 -2.91 -15.72 9.20
CA SER A 217 -1.61 -15.90 8.57
C SER A 217 -0.75 -14.65 8.61
N VAL A 218 0.56 -14.85 8.57
CA VAL A 218 1.58 -13.78 8.54
C VAL A 218 2.33 -13.75 7.21
N GLY A 219 1.82 -14.46 6.20
CA GLY A 219 2.43 -14.62 4.89
C GLY A 219 1.77 -15.76 4.10
N ALA A 220 2.33 -16.11 2.94
CA ALA A 220 1.93 -17.31 2.22
C ALA A 220 2.51 -18.55 2.90
N SER A 221 1.87 -19.72 2.76
CA SER A 221 2.31 -20.94 3.49
C SER A 221 3.68 -21.47 3.05
N ILE A 222 4.19 -20.98 1.91
CA ILE A 222 5.56 -21.24 1.45
C ILE A 222 6.62 -20.35 2.13
N ASP A 223 6.21 -19.27 2.79
CA ASP A 223 7.09 -18.28 3.37
C ASP A 223 7.60 -18.76 4.74
N PRO A 224 8.89 -18.54 5.07
CA PRO A 224 9.47 -19.01 6.33
C PRO A 224 8.70 -18.57 7.60
N PRO A 225 8.27 -17.30 7.76
CA PRO A 225 7.55 -16.87 8.95
C PRO A 225 6.19 -17.58 9.13
N GLU A 226 5.49 -17.84 8.04
CA GLU A 226 4.21 -18.54 8.06
C GLU A 226 4.38 -20.04 8.31
N LYS A 227 5.44 -20.67 7.78
CA LYS A 227 5.79 -22.06 8.11
C LYS A 227 6.03 -22.23 9.61
N GLU A 228 6.76 -21.31 10.21
CA GLU A 228 7.03 -21.35 11.65
C GLU A 228 5.74 -21.10 12.46
N ARG A 229 4.90 -20.12 12.07
CA ARG A 229 3.58 -19.92 12.70
C ARG A 229 2.75 -21.20 12.68
N ARG A 230 2.59 -21.82 11.50
CA ARG A 230 1.78 -23.04 11.32
C ARG A 230 2.28 -24.18 12.20
N LYS A 231 3.60 -24.39 12.22
CA LYS A 231 4.24 -25.38 13.09
C LYS A 231 3.95 -25.13 14.57
N ARG A 232 4.04 -23.87 15.04
CA ARG A 232 3.76 -23.52 16.44
C ARG A 232 2.30 -23.70 16.82
N LEU A 233 1.38 -23.42 15.90
CA LEU A 233 -0.06 -23.59 16.12
C LEU A 233 -0.59 -25.01 15.84
N GLY A 234 0.26 -25.91 15.32
CA GLY A 234 -0.14 -27.27 14.95
C GLY A 234 -1.09 -27.31 13.75
N GLU A 235 -1.00 -26.32 12.85
CA GLU A 235 -1.79 -26.25 11.62
C GLU A 235 -1.13 -27.07 10.47
N PRO A 236 -1.89 -27.48 9.44
CA PRO A 236 -1.32 -28.07 8.24
C PRO A 236 -0.35 -27.12 7.52
N ASP A 237 0.71 -27.69 6.92
CA ASP A 237 1.75 -26.96 6.18
C ASP A 237 1.19 -26.06 5.07
N ILE A 238 0.09 -26.49 4.44
CA ILE A 238 -0.58 -25.75 3.37
C ILE A 238 -2.06 -25.68 3.71
N PRO A 239 -2.66 -24.48 3.80
CA PRO A 239 -4.09 -24.34 3.99
C PRO A 239 -4.82 -24.73 2.70
N ASP A 240 -6.06 -25.19 2.85
CA ASP A 240 -6.97 -25.24 1.71
C ASP A 240 -7.51 -23.84 1.38
N VAL A 241 -8.18 -23.73 0.23
CA VAL A 241 -8.78 -22.47 -0.22
C VAL A 241 -9.82 -21.94 0.77
N ALA A 242 -10.65 -22.80 1.38
CA ALA A 242 -11.63 -22.39 2.38
C ALA A 242 -10.96 -21.69 3.57
N THR A 243 -9.96 -22.35 4.17
CA THR A 243 -9.19 -21.83 5.31
C THR A 243 -8.44 -20.55 4.93
N SER A 244 -7.89 -20.49 3.71
CA SER A 244 -7.20 -19.31 3.19
C SER A 244 -8.11 -18.08 3.14
N LEU A 245 -9.37 -18.24 2.73
CA LEU A 245 -10.34 -17.16 2.68
C LEU A 245 -10.96 -16.84 4.05
N GLU A 246 -11.40 -17.84 4.80
CA GLU A 246 -12.24 -17.68 6.00
C GLU A 246 -11.43 -17.38 7.27
N GLU A 247 -10.27 -18.01 7.43
CA GLU A 247 -9.43 -17.85 8.63
C GLU A 247 -8.29 -16.85 8.40
N HIS A 248 -7.64 -16.92 7.24
CA HIS A 248 -6.43 -16.15 6.98
C HIS A 248 -6.66 -14.86 6.19
N GLY A 249 -7.83 -14.70 5.56
CA GLY A 249 -8.20 -13.48 4.83
C GLY A 249 -7.36 -13.23 3.60
N HIS A 250 -6.90 -14.28 2.92
CA HIS A 250 -6.04 -14.13 1.76
C HIS A 250 -6.79 -13.45 0.61
N THR A 251 -6.25 -12.32 0.16
CA THR A 251 -6.86 -11.45 -0.85
C THR A 251 -6.16 -11.56 -2.19
N CYS A 252 -4.95 -12.09 -2.25
CA CYS A 252 -4.20 -12.23 -3.50
C CYS A 252 -3.54 -13.62 -3.61
N ASP A 253 -3.04 -13.92 -4.80
CA ASP A 253 -2.25 -15.13 -5.11
C ASP A 253 -2.95 -16.48 -4.87
N SER A 254 -4.24 -16.45 -4.51
CA SER A 254 -5.07 -17.64 -4.40
C SER A 254 -5.21 -18.37 -5.72
N ILE A 255 -5.22 -19.70 -5.66
CA ILE A 255 -5.54 -20.53 -6.82
C ILE A 255 -6.94 -20.28 -7.37
N LEU A 256 -7.89 -19.71 -6.60
CA LEU A 256 -9.19 -19.28 -7.13
C LEU A 256 -9.08 -18.10 -8.11
N ASN A 257 -8.01 -17.30 -7.99
CA ASN A 257 -7.85 -16.12 -8.81
C ASN A 257 -7.30 -16.51 -10.20
N THR A 258 -8.11 -16.33 -11.24
CA THR A 258 -7.75 -16.74 -12.61
C THR A 258 -6.52 -16.01 -13.14
N TRP A 259 -6.22 -14.82 -12.62
CA TRP A 259 -5.04 -14.03 -13.02
C TRP A 259 -3.73 -14.61 -12.46
N ARG A 260 -3.81 -15.53 -11.49
CA ARG A 260 -2.69 -16.21 -10.86
C ARG A 260 -2.49 -17.64 -11.35
N TRP A 261 -3.35 -18.08 -12.25
CA TRP A 261 -3.18 -19.33 -12.98
C TRP A 261 -1.95 -19.30 -13.90
N ASN A 262 -1.39 -20.48 -14.15
CA ASN A 262 -0.35 -20.62 -15.16
C ASN A 262 -0.90 -20.28 -16.56
N LYS A 263 0.01 -20.00 -17.52
CA LYS A 263 -0.37 -19.58 -18.87
C LYS A 263 -1.21 -20.60 -19.64
N ALA A 264 -1.03 -21.90 -19.37
CA ALA A 264 -1.82 -22.94 -20.02
C ALA A 264 -3.29 -22.89 -19.55
N HIS A 265 -3.54 -22.79 -18.25
CA HIS A 265 -4.90 -22.68 -17.70
C HIS A 265 -5.58 -21.37 -18.10
N GLN A 266 -4.85 -20.25 -18.16
CA GLN A 266 -5.40 -18.99 -18.66
C GLN A 266 -5.83 -19.11 -20.12
N LYS A 267 -5.02 -19.79 -20.96
CA LYS A 267 -5.35 -20.05 -22.35
C LYS A 267 -6.57 -20.97 -22.50
N HIS A 268 -6.64 -22.04 -21.70
CA HIS A 268 -7.81 -22.93 -21.69
C HIS A 268 -9.09 -22.18 -21.32
N LEU A 269 -9.03 -21.27 -20.34
CA LEU A 269 -10.18 -20.43 -19.99
C LEU A 269 -10.61 -19.52 -21.16
N GLU A 270 -9.65 -18.93 -21.89
CA GLU A 270 -9.91 -18.14 -23.09
C GLU A 270 -10.52 -18.99 -24.23
N GLU A 271 -10.19 -20.28 -24.30
CA GLU A 271 -10.76 -21.26 -25.23
C GLU A 271 -12.12 -21.83 -24.74
N GLY A 272 -12.65 -21.34 -23.62
CA GLY A 272 -13.94 -21.77 -23.05
C GLY A 272 -13.87 -23.03 -22.18
N GLN A 273 -12.67 -23.54 -21.90
CA GLN A 273 -12.43 -24.68 -21.02
C GLN A 273 -12.15 -24.19 -19.60
N ASP A 274 -13.21 -24.19 -18.79
CA ASP A 274 -13.14 -23.76 -17.39
C ASP A 274 -12.56 -24.87 -16.49
N ARG A 275 -11.87 -24.48 -15.42
CA ARG A 275 -11.44 -25.36 -14.34
C ARG A 275 -12.22 -25.05 -13.08
N GLU A 276 -12.84 -26.09 -12.54
CA GLU A 276 -13.40 -26.07 -11.19
C GLU A 276 -12.29 -26.26 -10.15
N ILE A 277 -12.31 -25.44 -9.11
CA ILE A 277 -11.33 -25.47 -8.02
C ILE A 277 -12.13 -25.72 -6.74
N PRO A 278 -12.08 -26.95 -6.20
CA PRO A 278 -12.66 -27.25 -4.90
C PRO A 278 -12.11 -26.33 -3.81
N LEU A 279 -12.95 -25.97 -2.83
CA LEU A 279 -12.48 -25.18 -1.69
C LEU A 279 -11.51 -25.97 -0.78
N THR A 280 -11.41 -27.28 -0.98
CA THR A 280 -10.47 -28.19 -0.30
C THR A 280 -9.11 -28.28 -1.02
N ASP A 281 -8.94 -27.66 -2.20
CA ASP A 281 -7.65 -27.68 -2.90
C ASP A 281 -6.61 -26.86 -2.11
N PRO A 282 -5.33 -27.26 -2.12
CA PRO A 282 -4.26 -26.55 -1.42
C PRO A 282 -3.96 -25.19 -2.06
N ASP A 283 -3.78 -24.15 -1.23
CA ASP A 283 -3.58 -22.78 -1.69
C ASP A 283 -2.25 -22.14 -1.20
N PRO A 284 -1.09 -22.71 -1.59
CA PRO A 284 0.19 -22.46 -0.93
C PRO A 284 0.77 -21.05 -1.12
N LYS A 285 0.29 -20.30 -2.12
CA LYS A 285 0.82 -18.98 -2.47
C LYS A 285 -0.06 -17.82 -2.03
N SER A 286 -1.28 -18.14 -1.61
CA SER A 286 -2.25 -17.14 -1.20
C SER A 286 -1.75 -16.38 0.03
N LYS A 287 -2.01 -15.06 0.05
CA LYS A 287 -1.61 -14.17 1.15
C LYS A 287 -2.54 -12.96 1.23
N ARG A 288 -2.41 -12.20 2.31
CA ARG A 288 -3.22 -11.01 2.59
C ARG A 288 -2.39 -9.74 2.42
N LEU A 289 -2.80 -8.88 1.49
CA LEU A 289 -2.17 -7.57 1.23
C LEU A 289 -3.14 -6.39 1.36
N ASP A 290 -4.44 -6.66 1.39
CA ASP A 290 -5.50 -5.67 1.51
C ASP A 290 -6.03 -5.63 2.94
N TYR A 291 -6.26 -4.41 3.47
CA TYR A 291 -6.58 -4.21 4.89
C TYR A 291 -7.72 -3.23 5.09
N ILE A 292 -8.39 -3.40 6.24
CA ILE A 292 -9.21 -2.38 6.88
C ILE A 292 -8.66 -2.23 8.32
N PHE A 293 -8.27 -1.02 8.67
CA PHE A 293 -7.80 -0.60 9.98
C PHE A 293 -8.84 0.29 10.64
N CYS A 294 -8.99 0.19 11.97
CA CYS A 294 -9.97 0.98 12.71
C CYS A 294 -9.43 1.48 14.06
N SER A 295 -9.62 2.77 14.37
CA SER A 295 -9.25 3.35 15.69
C SER A 295 -10.29 3.12 16.78
N GLY A 296 -11.55 2.82 16.40
CA GLY A 296 -12.68 2.75 17.33
C GLY A 296 -12.82 1.41 18.06
N VAL A 297 -12.03 0.40 17.72
CA VAL A 297 -12.16 -0.95 18.27
C VAL A 297 -11.84 -0.97 19.77
N GLY A 298 -12.86 -1.32 20.58
CA GLY A 298 -12.81 -1.24 22.04
C GLY A 298 -13.04 0.16 22.61
N ASN A 299 -13.22 1.16 21.74
CA ASN A 299 -13.45 2.57 22.07
C ASN A 299 -14.75 3.07 21.40
N GLY A 300 -15.86 2.41 21.71
CA GLY A 300 -17.18 2.75 21.17
C GLY A 300 -17.60 1.93 19.94
N TRP A 301 -16.69 1.13 19.37
CA TRP A 301 -16.96 0.23 18.26
C TRP A 301 -16.38 -1.17 18.52
N ARG A 302 -17.00 -2.18 17.91
CA ARG A 302 -16.47 -3.55 17.79
C ARG A 302 -16.50 -3.98 16.33
N VAL A 303 -15.65 -4.94 16.00
CA VAL A 303 -15.73 -5.63 14.71
C VAL A 303 -16.71 -6.78 14.87
N ASP A 304 -17.84 -6.72 14.17
CA ASP A 304 -18.85 -7.78 14.19
C ASP A 304 -18.49 -8.90 13.22
N ARG A 305 -18.06 -8.52 12.01
CA ARG A 305 -17.75 -9.47 10.94
C ARG A 305 -16.59 -8.97 10.08
N VAL A 306 -15.78 -9.91 9.62
CA VAL A 306 -14.78 -9.74 8.55
C VAL A 306 -14.90 -10.89 7.56
N GLN A 307 -14.68 -10.63 6.28
CA GLN A 307 -14.66 -11.66 5.24
C GLN A 307 -13.92 -11.20 4.00
N VAL A 308 -13.36 -12.17 3.25
CA VAL A 308 -12.97 -11.95 1.86
C VAL A 308 -14.26 -11.92 1.02
N ALA A 309 -14.36 -10.97 0.11
CA ALA A 309 -15.53 -10.72 -0.72
C ALA A 309 -15.15 -10.62 -2.19
N LEU A 310 -16.15 -10.72 -3.08
CA LEU A 310 -15.96 -10.61 -4.53
C LEU A 310 -14.97 -11.65 -5.08
N THR A 311 -15.03 -12.87 -4.54
CA THR A 311 -14.25 -14.03 -5.01
C THR A 311 -14.87 -14.66 -6.27
N GLU A 312 -16.11 -14.30 -6.58
CA GLU A 312 -16.83 -14.80 -7.74
C GLU A 312 -16.24 -14.27 -9.05
N ARG A 313 -16.37 -15.07 -10.10
CA ARG A 313 -15.92 -14.73 -11.44
C ARG A 313 -16.95 -13.87 -12.17
N HIS A 314 -16.48 -13.12 -13.15
CA HIS A 314 -17.33 -12.42 -14.10
C HIS A 314 -18.28 -13.45 -14.77
N PRO A 315 -19.60 -13.18 -14.83
CA PRO A 315 -20.60 -14.16 -15.26
C PRO A 315 -20.35 -14.70 -16.67
N SER A 316 -20.05 -13.82 -17.63
CA SER A 316 -19.78 -14.20 -19.03
C SER A 316 -18.31 -14.54 -19.30
N LEU A 317 -17.37 -13.73 -18.80
CA LEU A 317 -15.94 -13.90 -19.09
C LEU A 317 -15.27 -14.99 -18.26
N ARG A 318 -15.91 -15.47 -17.18
CA ARG A 318 -15.43 -16.55 -16.29
C ARG A 318 -14.07 -16.29 -15.63
N CYS A 319 -13.49 -15.11 -15.80
CA CYS A 319 -12.29 -14.65 -15.09
C CYS A 319 -12.64 -13.90 -13.79
N SER A 320 -11.70 -13.85 -12.85
CA SER A 320 -11.81 -13.06 -11.62
C SER A 320 -11.98 -11.56 -11.93
N LEU A 321 -12.77 -10.87 -11.11
CA LEU A 321 -13.07 -9.44 -11.33
C LEU A 321 -11.85 -8.54 -11.13
N SER A 322 -10.89 -8.95 -10.32
CA SER A 322 -9.58 -8.32 -10.14
C SER A 322 -8.56 -9.41 -9.82
N ASP A 323 -7.27 -9.07 -9.88
CA ASP A 323 -6.20 -9.94 -9.40
C ASP A 323 -6.04 -9.91 -7.87
N HIS A 324 -6.86 -9.09 -7.20
CA HIS A 324 -7.15 -9.13 -5.77
C HIS A 324 -8.63 -9.47 -5.53
N PHE A 325 -8.92 -10.06 -4.37
CA PHE A 325 -10.26 -10.16 -3.80
C PHE A 325 -10.48 -8.99 -2.83
N ALA A 326 -11.74 -8.64 -2.59
CA ALA A 326 -12.08 -7.56 -1.68
C ALA A 326 -11.98 -8.00 -0.21
N VAL A 327 -11.75 -7.05 0.68
CA VAL A 327 -11.95 -7.24 2.13
C VAL A 327 -13.21 -6.49 2.54
N GLN A 328 -14.11 -7.16 3.26
CA GLN A 328 -15.30 -6.56 3.83
C GLN A 328 -15.25 -6.66 5.36
N ALA A 329 -15.66 -5.59 6.03
CA ALA A 329 -15.82 -5.56 7.47
C ALA A 329 -17.11 -4.86 7.87
N THR A 330 -17.74 -5.37 8.93
CA THR A 330 -18.89 -4.73 9.59
C THR A 330 -18.45 -4.25 10.96
N LEU A 331 -18.53 -2.94 11.18
CA LEU A 331 -18.31 -2.34 12.49
C LEU A 331 -19.65 -2.07 13.15
N GLU A 332 -19.76 -2.37 14.44
CA GLU A 332 -20.95 -2.07 15.23
C GLU A 332 -20.60 -1.22 16.44
N ARG A 333 -21.47 -0.27 16.77
CA ARG A 333 -21.34 0.49 18.01
C ARG A 333 -21.41 -0.46 19.19
N SER A 334 -20.51 -0.25 20.14
CA SER A 334 -20.39 -1.10 21.31
C SER A 334 -20.03 -0.27 22.53
N SER A 335 -20.79 -0.44 23.60
CA SER A 335 -20.46 0.07 24.94
C SER A 335 -19.45 -0.82 25.66
N LEU A 336 -19.20 -2.03 25.15
CA LEU A 336 -18.21 -2.94 25.69
C LEU A 336 -16.81 -2.41 25.36
N ARG A 337 -16.06 -2.06 26.40
CA ARG A 337 -14.61 -1.93 26.29
C ARG A 337 -14.01 -3.32 26.13
N LEU A 338 -13.06 -3.46 25.20
CA LEU A 338 -12.30 -4.70 25.07
C LEU A 338 -11.60 -5.01 26.39
N LYS A 339 -11.50 -6.31 26.71
CA LYS A 339 -10.59 -6.80 27.75
C LYS A 339 -9.17 -6.35 27.41
N THR A 340 -8.34 -6.18 28.44
CA THR A 340 -6.93 -5.80 28.33
C THR A 340 -6.25 -6.56 27.20
N SER A 341 -5.82 -5.85 26.16
CA SER A 341 -4.97 -6.41 25.11
C SER A 341 -3.58 -6.64 25.69
N THR A 342 -2.92 -7.70 25.25
CA THR A 342 -1.53 -7.94 25.61
C THR A 342 -0.67 -6.94 24.85
N GLU A 343 0.02 -6.07 25.59
CA GLU A 343 0.99 -5.14 25.01
C GLU A 343 2.26 -5.92 24.65
N ILE A 344 2.66 -5.78 23.40
CA ILE A 344 3.87 -6.38 22.85
C ILE A 344 4.78 -5.24 22.45
N GLU A 345 5.91 -5.14 23.13
CA GLU A 345 7.00 -4.29 22.67
C GLU A 345 7.67 -5.00 21.50
N VAL A 346 7.65 -4.36 20.33
CA VAL A 346 8.25 -4.89 19.12
C VAL A 346 9.62 -4.25 18.95
N HIS A 347 10.63 -5.09 19.14
CA HIS A 347 12.00 -4.84 18.78
C HIS A 347 12.18 -5.11 17.27
N ALA A 348 13.10 -4.44 16.61
CA ALA A 348 13.36 -4.66 15.19
C ALA A 348 14.76 -5.23 14.97
N ALA A 349 14.84 -6.13 14.00
CA ALA A 349 16.01 -6.21 13.15
C ALA A 349 15.48 -6.18 11.71
N LEU A 350 15.67 -5.07 11.00
CA LEU A 350 15.56 -4.99 9.55
C LEU A 350 16.61 -5.87 8.83
N ASN A 351 17.38 -6.69 9.57
CA ASN A 351 18.42 -7.57 9.05
C ASN A 351 18.51 -8.85 9.89
N ASP A 352 18.16 -10.00 9.32
CA ASP A 352 19.04 -11.19 9.17
C ASP A 352 18.27 -12.42 8.65
N SER A 353 17.43 -12.27 7.63
CA SER A 353 16.77 -13.43 7.03
C SER A 353 17.08 -13.54 5.54
N GLN A 354 17.37 -14.77 5.09
CA GLN A 354 17.46 -15.18 3.68
C GLN A 354 16.07 -15.14 3.00
N GLU A 355 15.28 -14.12 3.26
CA GLU A 355 13.90 -14.02 2.82
C GLU A 355 13.79 -13.54 1.37
N GLN A 356 12.81 -14.09 0.66
CA GLN A 356 12.70 -13.95 -0.79
C GLN A 356 12.00 -12.65 -1.24
N ASP A 357 11.35 -11.90 -0.32
CA ASP A 357 10.58 -10.67 -0.62
C ASP A 357 10.43 -9.79 0.65
N ALA A 358 10.76 -8.50 0.53
CA ALA A 358 10.76 -7.51 1.60
C ALA A 358 9.38 -7.22 2.21
N SER A 359 8.29 -7.47 1.48
CA SER A 359 6.92 -7.32 1.98
C SER A 359 6.49 -8.44 2.92
N LEU A 360 7.26 -9.54 2.96
CA LEU A 360 7.02 -10.74 3.75
C LEU A 360 7.82 -10.75 5.06
N GLN A 361 8.69 -9.75 5.26
CA GLN A 361 9.47 -9.60 6.49
C GLN A 361 8.53 -9.29 7.65
N VAL A 362 8.20 -10.33 8.40
CA VAL A 362 7.61 -10.21 9.73
C VAL A 362 8.61 -9.45 10.60
N ALA A 363 8.13 -8.47 11.37
CA ALA A 363 8.98 -7.76 12.31
C ALA A 363 9.73 -8.79 13.17
N ASN A 364 11.02 -8.59 13.43
CA ASN A 364 11.81 -9.56 14.18
C ASN A 364 11.36 -9.55 15.64
N VAL A 365 10.37 -10.37 15.94
CA VAL A 365 9.79 -10.49 17.27
C VAL A 365 10.51 -11.64 17.96
N ASP A 366 11.12 -11.39 19.13
CA ASP A 366 11.72 -12.44 19.97
C ASP A 366 10.75 -13.64 20.08
N ASP A 367 11.26 -14.88 20.17
CA ASP A 367 10.43 -16.10 20.13
C ASP A 367 9.20 -16.04 21.06
N LYS A 368 9.36 -15.45 22.25
CA LYS A 368 8.30 -15.27 23.24
C LYS A 368 7.26 -14.23 22.84
N ASP A 369 7.68 -13.18 22.15
CA ASP A 369 6.80 -12.12 21.70
C ASP A 369 6.10 -12.52 20.38
N PHE A 370 6.71 -13.37 19.55
CA PHE A 370 6.04 -13.97 18.40
C PHE A 370 4.90 -14.88 18.86
N ASP A 371 5.13 -15.71 19.90
CA ASP A 371 4.09 -16.54 20.51
C ASP A 371 2.91 -15.71 21.05
N LYS A 372 3.19 -14.55 21.65
CA LYS A 372 2.13 -13.60 22.06
C LYS A 372 1.42 -13.00 20.85
N ALA A 373 2.16 -12.62 19.82
CA ALA A 373 1.63 -12.00 18.60
C ALA A 373 0.69 -12.93 17.84
N ILE A 374 0.94 -14.25 17.87
CA ILE A 374 0.11 -15.28 17.22
C ILE A 374 -0.85 -15.96 18.20
N SER A 375 -0.96 -15.46 19.43
CA SER A 375 -1.86 -16.01 20.45
C SER A 375 -3.32 -15.71 20.14
N LYS A 376 -4.23 -16.30 20.93
CA LYS A 376 -5.68 -16.01 20.84
C LYS A 376 -6.06 -14.67 21.46
N GLU A 377 -5.16 -14.04 22.19
CA GLU A 377 -5.42 -12.75 22.82
C GLU A 377 -5.20 -11.61 21.82
N GLY A 378 -6.02 -10.56 21.93
CA GLY A 378 -5.80 -9.36 21.12
C GLY A 378 -4.52 -8.65 21.54
N THR A 379 -3.72 -8.22 20.58
CA THR A 379 -2.42 -7.59 20.82
C THR A 379 -2.45 -6.10 20.53
N ARG A 380 -1.62 -5.34 21.25
CA ARG A 380 -1.31 -3.95 20.91
C ARG A 380 0.20 -3.81 20.80
N PHE A 381 0.66 -3.25 19.70
CA PHE A 381 2.08 -3.09 19.45
C PHE A 381 2.58 -1.74 19.95
N HIS A 382 3.67 -1.79 20.71
CA HIS A 382 4.47 -0.63 21.07
C HIS A 382 5.84 -0.77 20.43
N LEU A 383 6.38 0.27 19.81
CA LEU A 383 7.68 0.19 19.13
C LEU A 383 8.81 0.40 20.14
N GLY A 384 9.76 -0.54 20.19
CA GLY A 384 11.01 -0.40 20.93
C GLY A 384 11.91 0.69 20.34
N GLN A 385 12.90 1.15 21.11
CA GLN A 385 13.84 2.19 20.65
C GLN A 385 14.67 1.74 19.44
N ASP A 386 15.06 0.47 19.43
CA ASP A 386 15.76 -0.22 18.36
C ASP A 386 14.96 -0.23 17.03
N PHE A 387 13.63 -0.29 17.09
CA PHE A 387 12.78 -0.16 15.90
C PHE A 387 13.00 1.17 15.18
N TYR A 388 13.07 2.28 15.94
CA TYR A 388 13.38 3.58 15.35
C TYR A 388 14.83 3.67 14.86
N GLN A 389 15.78 3.07 15.59
CA GLN A 389 17.18 3.02 15.16
C GLN A 389 17.35 2.30 13.83
N ASP A 390 16.60 1.22 13.61
CA ASP A 390 16.56 0.48 12.35
C ASP A 390 16.02 1.35 11.20
N ILE A 391 14.94 2.11 11.43
CA ILE A 391 14.46 3.08 10.43
C ILE A 391 15.55 4.10 10.10
N LEU A 392 16.25 4.62 11.10
CA LEU A 392 17.34 5.59 10.90
C LEU A 392 18.51 4.98 10.14
N GLN A 393 18.88 3.72 10.41
CA GLN A 393 19.92 3.00 9.67
C GLN A 393 19.52 2.78 8.21
N MET A 394 18.26 2.41 7.97
CA MET A 394 17.70 2.27 6.62
C MET A 394 17.73 3.61 5.86
N ILE A 395 17.29 4.71 6.48
CA ILE A 395 17.35 6.07 5.90
C ILE A 395 18.80 6.46 5.59
N HIS A 396 19.74 6.20 6.50
CA HIS A 396 21.15 6.51 6.31
C HIS A 396 21.74 5.76 5.10
N THR A 397 21.50 4.46 5.03
CA THR A 397 21.98 3.61 3.92
C THR A 397 21.42 4.07 2.57
N TYR A 398 20.11 4.38 2.54
CA TYR A 398 19.46 4.91 1.34
C TYR A 398 20.01 6.28 0.93
N THR A 399 20.20 7.19 1.90
CA THR A 399 20.75 8.53 1.67
C THR A 399 22.17 8.49 1.09
N LEU A 400 23.03 7.60 1.60
CA LEU A 400 24.39 7.43 1.05
C LEU A 400 24.36 6.98 -0.41
N ARG A 401 23.46 6.04 -0.75
CA ARG A 401 23.26 5.59 -2.13
C ARG A 401 22.81 6.74 -3.02
N GLU A 402 21.80 7.51 -2.63
CA GLU A 402 21.27 8.59 -3.46
C GLU A 402 22.28 9.72 -3.66
N ARG A 403 23.10 10.04 -2.64
CA ARG A 403 24.24 10.97 -2.80
C ARG A 403 25.26 10.47 -3.83
N LYS A 404 25.54 9.16 -3.85
CA LYS A 404 26.45 8.55 -4.84
C LYS A 404 25.83 8.60 -6.25
N GLN A 405 24.55 8.26 -6.39
CA GLN A 405 23.81 8.34 -7.65
C GLN A 405 23.78 9.77 -8.20
N ARG A 406 23.50 10.76 -7.35
CA ARG A 406 23.55 12.18 -7.68
C ARG A 406 24.90 12.58 -8.28
N ARG A 407 26.00 12.22 -7.62
CA ARG A 407 27.36 12.52 -8.11
C ARG A 407 27.61 11.91 -9.48
N TYR A 408 27.28 10.64 -9.69
CA TYR A 408 27.47 10.00 -10.99
C TYR A 408 26.63 10.61 -12.10
N ARG A 409 25.37 10.96 -11.83
CA ARG A 409 24.49 11.59 -12.82
C ARG A 409 24.96 12.99 -13.21
N LEU A 410 25.42 13.79 -12.24
CA LEU A 410 25.99 15.11 -12.52
C LEU A 410 27.32 15.01 -13.28
N LEU A 411 28.18 14.04 -12.94
CA LEU A 411 29.39 13.76 -13.70
C LEU A 411 29.07 13.33 -15.14
N HIS A 412 28.04 12.50 -15.34
CA HIS A 412 27.60 12.11 -16.67
C HIS A 412 27.08 13.31 -17.47
N PHE A 413 26.31 14.22 -16.85
CA PHE A 413 25.88 15.47 -17.49
C PHE A 413 27.07 16.31 -17.97
N VAL A 414 28.03 16.59 -17.07
CA VAL A 414 29.23 17.38 -17.41
C VAL A 414 30.08 16.69 -18.47
N GLY A 415 30.31 15.37 -18.33
CA GLY A 415 31.04 14.57 -19.31
C GLY A 415 30.39 14.59 -20.69
N SER A 416 29.07 14.41 -20.76
CA SER A 416 28.31 14.46 -22.01
C SER A 416 28.33 15.83 -22.68
N ALA A 417 28.34 16.92 -21.90
CA ALA A 417 28.54 18.27 -22.43
C ALA A 417 29.94 18.44 -23.05
N LEU A 418 30.99 17.98 -22.37
CA LEU A 418 32.37 18.04 -22.88
C LEU A 418 32.56 17.19 -24.15
N VAL A 419 32.02 15.97 -24.16
CA VAL A 419 32.04 15.10 -25.34
C VAL A 419 31.31 15.77 -26.51
N SER A 420 30.17 16.42 -26.25
CA SER A 420 29.41 17.12 -27.29
C SER A 420 30.18 18.29 -27.88
N ILE A 421 30.83 19.10 -27.04
CA ILE A 421 31.73 20.17 -27.50
C ILE A 421 32.85 19.58 -28.36
N GLY A 422 33.47 18.47 -27.92
CA GLY A 422 34.51 17.77 -28.67
C GLY A 422 34.02 17.27 -30.04
N CYS A 423 32.82 16.69 -30.10
CA CYS A 423 32.19 16.27 -31.36
C CYS A 423 31.93 17.46 -32.29
N PHE A 424 31.41 18.58 -31.78
CA PHE A 424 31.19 19.78 -32.60
C PHE A 424 32.49 20.36 -33.14
N VAL A 425 33.55 20.44 -32.33
CA VAL A 425 34.87 20.86 -32.80
C VAL A 425 35.38 19.87 -33.87
N ALA A 426 35.28 18.56 -33.64
CA ALA A 426 35.74 17.54 -34.59
C ALA A 426 34.99 17.58 -35.93
N THR A 427 33.71 17.99 -35.95
CA THR A 427 32.96 18.13 -37.22
C THR A 427 33.60 19.14 -38.17
N TRP A 428 34.23 20.19 -37.63
CA TRP A 428 34.93 21.21 -38.43
C TRP A 428 36.12 20.66 -39.21
N TRP A 429 36.74 19.59 -38.69
CA TRP A 429 37.94 18.98 -39.25
C TRP A 429 37.66 17.66 -39.98
N SER A 430 36.39 17.25 -40.06
CA SER A 430 35.99 15.97 -40.62
C SER A 430 36.07 15.98 -42.16
N PRO A 431 36.88 15.10 -42.78
CA PRO A 431 37.07 15.09 -44.23
C PRO A 431 35.91 14.42 -44.98
N ARG A 432 34.98 13.77 -44.29
CA ARG A 432 33.89 12.99 -44.89
C ARG A 432 32.56 13.27 -44.21
N ASN A 433 31.52 13.56 -45.00
CA ASN A 433 30.19 13.91 -44.48
C ASN A 433 29.60 12.85 -43.55
N PHE A 434 29.82 11.56 -43.81
CA PHE A 434 29.29 10.50 -42.94
C PHE A 434 29.91 10.52 -41.53
N VAL A 435 31.17 10.94 -41.41
CA VAL A 435 31.85 11.06 -40.10
C VAL A 435 31.25 12.23 -39.31
N SER A 436 30.98 13.36 -39.98
CA SER A 436 30.30 14.50 -39.37
C SER A 436 28.90 14.14 -38.90
N PHE A 437 28.15 13.35 -39.69
CA PHE A 437 26.84 12.83 -39.31
C PHE A 437 26.91 11.97 -38.04
N ILE A 438 27.85 11.02 -37.97
CA ILE A 438 28.04 10.16 -36.79
C ILE A 438 28.39 10.99 -35.56
N LEU A 439 29.29 11.98 -35.69
CA LEU A 439 29.69 12.85 -34.58
C LEU A 439 28.51 13.68 -34.05
N ILE A 440 27.70 14.26 -34.94
CA ILE A 440 26.50 15.01 -34.57
C ILE A 440 25.47 14.11 -33.89
N LEU A 441 25.26 12.90 -34.43
CA LEU A 441 24.31 11.94 -33.86
C LEU A 441 24.73 11.50 -32.45
N LEU A 442 26.00 11.13 -32.27
CA LEU A 442 26.56 10.75 -30.97
C LEU A 442 26.50 11.91 -29.97
N SER A 443 26.85 13.11 -30.39
CA SER A 443 26.73 14.31 -29.56
C SER A 443 25.29 14.56 -29.14
N SER A 444 24.34 14.51 -30.08
CA SER A 444 22.94 14.84 -29.80
C SER A 444 22.33 13.84 -28.81
N LEU A 445 22.54 12.53 -29.04
CA LEU A 445 22.04 11.48 -28.15
C LEU A 445 22.75 11.51 -26.78
N GLY A 446 24.07 11.72 -26.77
CA GLY A 446 24.86 11.82 -25.54
C GLY A 446 24.48 13.02 -24.70
N LEU A 447 24.34 14.21 -25.31
CA LEU A 447 23.91 15.43 -24.63
C LEU A 447 22.49 15.30 -24.08
N MET A 448 21.58 14.70 -24.85
CA MET A 448 20.21 14.43 -24.39
C MET A 448 20.21 13.53 -23.15
N ALA A 449 20.93 12.39 -23.21
CA ALA A 449 21.03 11.47 -22.08
C ALA A 449 21.69 12.14 -20.85
N GLY A 450 22.79 12.86 -21.06
CA GLY A 450 23.47 13.60 -20.00
C GLY A 450 22.59 14.69 -19.39
N THR A 451 21.80 15.41 -20.20
CA THR A 451 20.90 16.47 -19.72
C THR A 451 19.77 15.89 -18.87
N VAL A 452 19.18 14.76 -19.29
CA VAL A 452 18.18 14.04 -18.49
C VAL A 452 18.77 13.60 -17.15
N ASP A 453 19.99 13.04 -17.14
CA ASP A 453 20.68 12.69 -15.89
C ASP A 453 21.01 13.91 -15.02
N GLY A 454 21.39 15.03 -15.63
CA GLY A 454 21.62 16.30 -14.94
C GLY A 454 20.36 16.80 -14.22
N LEU A 455 19.20 16.74 -14.89
CA LEU A 455 17.90 17.10 -14.29
C LEU A 455 17.52 16.15 -13.17
N ILE A 456 17.69 14.83 -13.35
CA ILE A 456 17.40 13.83 -12.33
C ILE A 456 18.31 14.02 -11.11
N GLY A 457 19.63 14.10 -11.31
CA GLY A 457 20.60 14.27 -10.23
C GLY A 457 20.48 15.62 -9.53
N GLY A 458 20.20 16.69 -10.27
CA GLY A 458 20.09 18.04 -9.73
C GLY A 458 18.79 18.28 -8.97
N LEU A 459 17.65 18.05 -9.63
CA LEU A 459 16.33 18.41 -9.10
C LEU A 459 15.69 17.26 -8.33
N PHE A 460 15.55 16.09 -8.97
CA PHE A 460 14.82 14.97 -8.38
C PHE A 460 15.55 14.42 -7.14
N VAL A 461 16.82 14.04 -7.27
CA VAL A 461 17.58 13.51 -6.12
C VAL A 461 17.72 14.57 -5.02
N GLY A 462 17.80 15.86 -5.38
CA GLY A 462 17.77 16.95 -4.40
C GLY A 462 16.45 17.01 -3.61
N SER A 463 15.29 16.88 -4.28
CA SER A 463 14.00 16.81 -3.61
C SER A 463 13.84 15.55 -2.75
N GLU A 464 14.34 14.41 -3.20
CA GLU A 464 14.30 13.15 -2.47
C GLU A 464 15.15 13.21 -1.19
N LEU A 465 16.35 13.79 -1.25
CA LEU A 465 17.21 14.00 -0.08
C LEU A 465 16.56 14.92 0.96
N ARG A 466 15.80 15.93 0.54
CA ARG A 466 15.04 16.79 1.45
C ARG A 466 13.87 16.05 2.09
N ALA A 467 13.13 15.26 1.33
CA ALA A 467 12.07 14.40 1.87
C ALA A 467 12.61 13.38 2.89
N LEU A 468 13.79 12.82 2.63
CA LEU A 468 14.48 11.94 3.57
C LEU A 468 14.89 12.67 4.86
N ALA A 469 15.35 13.92 4.77
CA ALA A 469 15.72 14.70 5.95
C ALA A 469 14.50 15.00 6.85
N GLU A 470 13.36 15.35 6.25
CA GLU A 470 12.10 15.51 7.00
C GLU A 470 11.69 14.19 7.67
N PHE A 471 11.73 13.08 6.94
CA PHE A 471 11.39 11.77 7.49
C PHE A 471 12.35 11.34 8.61
N GLU A 472 13.65 11.56 8.42
CA GLU A 472 14.68 11.29 9.44
C GLU A 472 14.43 12.09 10.72
N TRP A 473 14.13 13.38 10.59
CA TRP A 473 13.83 14.24 11.74
C TRP A 473 12.62 13.73 12.52
N GLU A 474 11.54 13.35 11.83
CA GLU A 474 10.34 12.83 12.47
C GLU A 474 10.60 11.54 13.24
N VAL A 475 11.39 10.62 12.67
CA VAL A 475 11.74 9.35 13.30
C VAL A 475 12.63 9.60 14.52
N ARG A 476 13.61 10.51 14.44
CA ARG A 476 14.44 10.89 15.60
C ARG A 476 13.63 11.52 16.70
N ASN A 477 12.68 12.40 16.36
CA ASN A 477 11.79 13.01 17.32
C ASN A 477 10.91 11.94 18.00
N ALA A 478 10.39 10.96 17.26
CA ALA A 478 9.65 9.85 17.84
C ALA A 478 10.52 8.96 18.74
N LEU A 479 11.77 8.67 18.35
CA LEU A 479 12.74 7.96 19.19
C LEU A 479 13.02 8.72 20.49
N HIS A 480 13.22 10.04 20.42
CA HIS A 480 13.40 10.88 21.59
C HIS A 480 12.20 10.80 22.55
N LEU A 481 10.98 10.91 22.01
CA LEU A 481 9.74 10.78 22.79
C LEU A 481 9.56 9.38 23.38
N ALA A 482 10.15 8.34 22.78
CA ALA A 482 10.21 6.97 23.30
C ALA A 482 11.35 6.74 24.32
N GLY A 483 11.99 7.81 24.83
CA GLY A 483 13.06 7.73 25.82
C GLY A 483 14.46 7.50 25.23
N GLY A 484 14.61 7.67 23.91
CA GLY A 484 15.89 7.66 23.22
C GLY A 484 16.73 8.93 23.50
N PRO A 485 17.89 9.10 22.83
CA PRO A 485 18.77 10.23 23.04
C PRO A 485 18.09 11.58 22.75
N ALA A 486 18.67 12.66 23.27
CA ALA A 486 18.22 14.02 22.97
C ALA A 486 18.29 14.29 21.45
N LEU A 487 17.30 15.01 20.93
CA LEU A 487 17.28 15.40 19.53
C LEU A 487 18.40 16.41 19.27
N GLU A 488 19.39 16.02 18.46
CA GLU A 488 20.45 16.92 17.99
C GLU A 488 20.11 17.47 16.61
N ASP A 489 20.28 18.79 16.45
CA ASP A 489 20.15 19.45 15.15
C ASP A 489 21.25 18.96 14.20
N GLN A 490 20.84 18.39 13.08
CA GLN A 490 21.75 18.02 12.00
C GLN A 490 21.40 18.77 10.73
N SER A 491 22.33 19.57 10.24
CA SER A 491 22.18 20.22 8.94
C SER A 491 22.16 19.18 7.83
N LEU A 492 21.13 19.22 6.98
CA LEU A 492 21.24 18.63 5.65
C LEU A 492 22.30 19.44 4.90
N ARG A 493 23.53 18.92 4.77
CA ARG A 493 24.51 19.50 3.85
C ARG A 493 24.03 19.32 2.43
N ASP A 494 23.34 20.33 1.90
CA ASP A 494 22.92 20.33 0.51
C ASP A 494 24.09 20.81 -0.37
N TRP A 495 23.93 20.74 -1.69
CA TRP A 495 25.00 21.04 -2.64
C TRP A 495 25.42 22.52 -2.69
N TYR A 496 24.63 23.42 -2.10
CA TYR A 496 24.93 24.85 -1.99
C TYR A 496 25.49 25.23 -0.60
N ASP A 497 25.57 24.28 0.32
CA ASP A 497 26.29 24.39 1.59
C ASP A 497 27.72 23.87 1.43
#